data_AF-A0A7S2VCY0-F1
#
_entry.id   AF-A0A7S2VCY0-F1
#
_cell.length_a   1.000
_cell.length_b   1.000
_cell.length_c   1.000
_cell.angle_alpha   90.00
_cell.angle_beta   90.00
_cell.angle_gamma   90.00
#
_symmetry.space_group_name_H-M   'P 1'
#
loop_
_entity.id
_entity.type
_entity.pdbx_description
1 polymer ?
#
loop_
_entity_poly.entity_id
_entity_poly.type
_entity_poly.pdbx_seq_one_letter_code
_entity_poly.pdbx_strand_id
1 'polypeptide(L)'
;FMVQLQMLINREYLNLRRNTGALKTRFGLTIFMSSLIGLIFLRVGNSDLSESGNLNSVFGGLMMASLTNVFTTVLPSLIAFPEERPVFMREYSTNHYSVFSYFISRLWVEFLLTGGQVLLSSTLTYLMIQFTQPFGTYFLAIYLVAMCSTA
;
A
#
# COMPACT_ATOMS: atom_id res chain seq x y z
N PHE A 1 -16.65 23.66 3.28
CA PHE A 1 -16.35 22.22 3.15
C PHE A 1 -15.20 21.94 2.17
N MET A 2 -15.36 22.14 0.85
CA MET A 2 -14.31 21.81 -0.15
C MET A 2 -12.97 22.53 0.08
N VAL A 3 -13.00 23.81 0.42
CA VAL A 3 -11.79 24.61 0.71
C VAL A 3 -11.04 24.10 1.94
N GLN A 4 -11.78 23.71 3.00
CA GLN A 4 -11.19 23.11 4.21
C GLN A 4 -10.53 21.77 3.88
N LEU A 5 -11.21 20.94 3.11
CA LEU A 5 -10.73 19.63 2.69
C LEU A 5 -9.46 19.73 1.85
N GLN A 6 -9.38 20.66 0.89
CA GLN A 6 -8.16 20.88 0.09
C GLN A 6 -6.99 21.36 0.95
N MET A 7 -7.23 22.28 1.91
CA MET A 7 -6.19 22.73 2.83
C MET A 7 -5.70 21.60 3.73
N LEU A 8 -6.59 20.76 4.25
CA LEU A 8 -6.26 19.59 5.06
C LEU A 8 -5.45 18.57 4.24
N ILE A 9 -5.87 18.23 3.02
CA ILE A 9 -5.12 17.32 2.13
C ILE A 9 -3.70 17.86 1.88
N ASN A 10 -3.57 19.13 1.53
CA ASN A 10 -2.26 19.72 1.26
C ASN A 10 -1.37 19.72 2.52
N ARG A 11 -1.95 20.00 3.69
CA ARG A 11 -1.26 19.92 4.98
C ARG A 11 -0.75 18.51 5.27
N GLU A 12 -1.62 17.51 5.16
CA GLU A 12 -1.28 16.10 5.40
C GLU A 12 -0.23 15.61 4.39
N TYR A 13 -0.36 15.96 3.11
CA TYR A 13 0.62 15.64 2.09
C TYR A 13 1.99 16.28 2.38
N LEU A 14 2.03 17.56 2.76
CA LEU A 14 3.26 18.24 3.13
C LEU A 14 3.89 17.64 4.40
N ASN A 15 3.08 17.26 5.38
CA ASN A 15 3.54 16.59 6.60
C ASN A 15 4.19 15.24 6.27
N LEU A 16 3.52 14.44 5.44
CA LEU A 16 4.03 13.16 4.95
C LEU A 16 5.34 13.33 4.16
N ARG A 17 5.41 14.33 3.28
CA ARG A 17 6.61 14.64 2.49
C ARG A 17 7.77 15.10 3.37
N ARG A 18 7.49 15.87 4.43
CA ARG A 18 8.51 16.32 5.40
C ARG A 18 9.02 15.17 6.25
N ASN A 19 8.16 14.21 6.61
CA ASN A 19 8.54 12.99 7.29
C ASN A 19 9.23 11.99 6.33
N THR A 20 10.38 12.41 5.80
CA THR A 20 11.19 11.61 4.86
C THR A 20 11.72 10.34 5.50
N GLY A 21 11.88 10.28 6.83
CA GLY A 21 12.27 9.08 7.56
C GLY A 21 11.22 7.98 7.42
N ALA A 22 9.98 8.26 7.85
CA ALA A 22 8.89 7.29 7.75
C ALA A 22 8.62 6.88 6.30
N LEU A 23 8.65 7.85 5.37
CA LEU A 23 8.46 7.58 3.94
C LEU A 23 9.52 6.64 3.38
N LYS A 24 10.81 6.91 3.62
CA LYS A 24 11.92 6.06 3.16
C LYS A 24 11.83 4.66 3.75
N THR A 25 11.49 4.53 5.03
CA THR A 25 11.34 3.22 5.67
C THR A 25 10.19 2.42 5.07
N ARG A 26 9.04 3.05 4.79
CA ARG A 26 7.90 2.40 4.12
C ARG A 26 8.28 1.86 2.74
N PHE A 27 8.87 2.69 1.89
CA PHE A 27 9.28 2.26 0.55
C PHE A 27 10.44 1.26 0.59
N GLY A 28 11.41 1.45 1.48
CA GLY A 28 12.54 0.54 1.66
C GLY A 28 12.10 -0.86 2.09
N LEU A 29 11.22 -0.96 3.09
CA LEU A 29 10.64 -2.23 3.53
C LEU A 29 9.86 -2.91 2.40
N THR A 30 9.09 -2.13 1.63
CA THR A 30 8.33 -2.64 0.49
C THR A 30 9.23 -3.22 -0.59
N ILE A 31 10.28 -2.50 -0.97
CA ILE A 31 11.24 -2.96 -1.98
C ILE A 31 11.94 -4.23 -1.49
N PHE A 32 12.38 -4.25 -0.23
CA PHE A 32 13.06 -5.40 0.36
C PHE A 32 12.17 -6.64 0.38
N MET A 33 10.94 -6.53 0.91
CA MET A 33 10.00 -7.64 1.01
C MET A 33 9.54 -8.13 -0.37
N SER A 34 9.25 -7.21 -1.30
CA SER A 34 8.84 -7.56 -2.66
C SER A 34 9.94 -8.27 -3.43
N SER A 35 11.19 -7.84 -3.26
CA SER A 35 12.36 -8.50 -3.84
C SER A 35 12.57 -9.90 -3.27
N LEU A 36 12.46 -10.06 -1.95
CA LEU A 36 12.59 -11.36 -1.29
C LEU A 36 11.59 -12.39 -1.84
N ILE A 37 10.32 -11.99 -2.00
CA ILE A 37 9.28 -12.89 -2.55
C ILE A 37 9.48 -13.15 -4.04
N GLY A 38 9.86 -12.11 -4.80
CA GLY A 38 10.20 -12.27 -6.21
C GLY A 38 11.36 -13.24 -6.44
N LEU A 39 12.35 -13.28 -5.53
CA LEU A 39 13.45 -14.25 -5.58
C LEU A 39 13.00 -15.68 -5.23
N ILE A 40 12.10 -15.83 -4.25
CA ILE A 40 11.58 -17.15 -3.85
C ILE A 40 10.77 -17.79 -4.98
N PHE A 41 9.93 -17.01 -5.67
CA PHE A 41 9.05 -17.48 -6.76
C PHE A 41 9.59 -17.13 -8.15
N LEU A 42 10.92 -17.15 -8.32
CA LEU A 42 11.56 -16.77 -9.57
C LEU A 42 11.10 -17.68 -10.72
N ARG A 43 10.63 -17.07 -11.83
CA ARG A 43 10.24 -17.76 -13.08
C ARG A 43 9.13 -18.83 -12.96
N VAL A 44 8.38 -18.83 -11.86
CA VAL A 44 7.27 -19.76 -11.64
C VAL A 44 6.14 -19.56 -12.67
N GLY A 45 6.01 -18.38 -13.29
CA GLY A 45 5.01 -18.13 -14.31
C GLY A 45 5.31 -18.69 -15.72
N ASN A 46 6.53 -19.20 -15.97
CA ASN A 46 6.93 -19.74 -17.27
C ASN A 46 6.87 -21.28 -17.34
N SER A 47 6.40 -21.94 -16.29
CA SER A 47 6.22 -23.40 -16.27
C SER A 47 4.85 -23.81 -16.81
N ASP A 48 4.78 -25.01 -17.38
CA ASP A 48 3.54 -25.55 -17.93
C ASP A 48 2.47 -25.68 -16.84
N LEU A 49 1.38 -24.93 -17.01
CA LEU A 49 0.20 -24.90 -16.13
C LEU A 49 -0.63 -26.21 -16.20
N SER A 50 -0.24 -27.15 -17.06
CA SER A 50 -0.87 -28.46 -17.21
C SER A 50 -0.56 -29.39 -16.03
N GLU A 51 0.54 -29.15 -15.32
CA GLU A 51 0.90 -29.89 -14.12
C GLU A 51 0.30 -29.23 -12.88
N SER A 52 -0.42 -30.03 -12.08
CA SER A 52 -1.04 -29.58 -10.83
C SER A 52 -0.03 -29.01 -9.83
N GLY A 53 1.22 -29.46 -9.86
CA GLY A 53 2.31 -28.90 -9.04
C GLY A 53 2.60 -27.44 -9.37
N ASN A 54 2.75 -27.11 -10.66
CA ASN A 54 3.07 -25.77 -11.13
C ASN A 54 1.91 -24.78 -10.89
N LEU A 55 0.67 -25.23 -11.05
CA LEU A 55 -0.51 -24.45 -10.71
C LEU A 55 -0.53 -24.02 -9.24
N ASN A 56 -0.21 -24.94 -8.33
CA ASN A 56 -0.13 -24.63 -6.90
C ASN A 56 1.01 -23.65 -6.59
N SER A 57 2.15 -23.74 -7.27
CA SER A 57 3.26 -22.81 -7.10
C SER A 57 2.93 -21.40 -7.59
N VAL A 58 2.25 -21.26 -8.74
CA VAL A 58 1.80 -19.95 -9.25
C VAL A 58 0.77 -19.33 -8.31
N PHE A 59 -0.20 -20.12 -7.85
CA PHE A 59 -1.21 -19.67 -6.90
C PHE A 59 -0.58 -19.27 -5.54
N GLY A 60 0.35 -20.07 -5.04
CA GLY A 60 1.10 -19.78 -3.82
C GLY A 60 1.92 -18.48 -3.93
N GLY A 61 2.54 -18.25 -5.10
CA GLY A 61 3.26 -17.00 -5.39
C GLY A 61 2.35 -15.78 -5.40
N LEU A 62 1.18 -15.88 -6.05
CA LEU A 62 0.14 -14.84 -6.03
C LEU A 62 -0.34 -14.53 -4.61
N MET A 63 -0.66 -15.57 -3.84
CA MET A 63 -1.14 -15.42 -2.47
C MET A 63 -0.06 -14.81 -1.56
N MET A 64 1.19 -15.26 -1.63
CA MET A 64 2.27 -14.66 -0.86
C MET A 64 2.54 -13.21 -1.26
N ALA A 65 2.54 -12.90 -2.56
CA ALA A 65 2.69 -11.53 -3.02
C ALA A 65 1.57 -10.62 -2.46
N SER A 66 0.32 -11.06 -2.48
CA SER A 66 -0.79 -10.29 -1.88
C SER A 66 -0.67 -10.13 -0.37
N LEU A 67 -0.32 -11.21 0.35
CA LEU A 67 -0.24 -11.21 1.81
C LEU A 67 0.87 -10.27 2.30
N THR A 68 2.02 -10.28 1.64
CA THR A 68 3.11 -9.38 2.00
C THR A 68 2.79 -7.92 1.67
N ASN A 69 2.08 -7.66 0.58
CA ASN A 69 1.59 -6.30 0.28
C ASN A 69 0.65 -5.79 1.39
N VAL A 70 -0.25 -6.64 1.87
CA VAL A 70 -1.13 -6.32 3.01
C VAL A 70 -0.31 -5.94 4.25
N PHE A 71 0.59 -6.82 4.69
CA PHE A 71 1.39 -6.56 5.90
C PHE A 71 2.27 -5.32 5.78
N THR A 72 2.88 -5.10 4.62
CA THR A 72 3.78 -3.95 4.42
C THR A 72 3.01 -2.62 4.39
N THR A 73 1.71 -2.65 4.08
CA THR A 73 0.87 -1.45 4.04
C THR A 73 0.23 -1.15 5.40
N VAL A 74 -0.21 -2.19 6.12
CA VAL A 74 -0.89 -2.06 7.43
C VAL A 74 0.04 -1.67 8.56
N LEU A 75 1.22 -2.30 8.65
CA LEU A 75 2.14 -2.06 9.77
C LEU A 75 2.47 -0.59 9.97
N PRO A 76 2.84 0.18 8.93
CA PRO A 76 3.19 1.57 9.14
C PRO A 76 1.97 2.49 9.30
N SER A 77 0.78 2.14 8.78
CA SER A 77 -0.46 2.91 9.02
C SER A 77 -0.92 2.76 10.48
N LEU A 78 -0.79 1.55 11.03
CA LEU A 78 -1.07 1.25 12.44
C LEU A 78 -0.19 2.07 13.41
N ILE A 79 1.06 2.35 13.03
CA ILE A 79 1.99 3.14 13.86
C ILE A 79 1.74 4.65 13.70
N ALA A 80 1.43 5.11 12.49
CA ALA A 80 1.20 6.53 12.22
C ALA A 80 -0.11 7.05 12.85
N PHE A 81 -1.14 6.20 12.97
CA PHE A 81 -2.44 6.62 13.47
C PHE A 81 -2.45 7.09 14.95
N PRO A 82 -1.83 6.36 15.91
CA PRO A 82 -1.68 6.83 17.28
C PRO A 82 -0.86 8.11 17.42
N GLU A 83 0.13 8.33 16.55
CA GLU A 83 1.00 9.51 16.58
C GLU A 83 0.23 10.79 16.26
N GLU A 84 -0.74 10.71 15.34
CA GLU A 84 -1.54 11.86 14.91
C GLU A 84 -2.81 12.07 15.73
N ARG A 85 -3.32 11.02 16.37
CA ARG A 85 -4.50 11.06 17.24
C ARG A 85 -4.51 12.21 18.28
N PRO A 86 -3.43 12.50 19.04
CA PRO A 86 -3.45 13.58 20.03
C PRO A 86 -3.59 14.96 19.39
N VAL A 87 -3.03 15.18 18.19
CA VAL A 87 -3.15 16.43 17.44
C VAL A 87 -4.61 16.64 17.01
N PHE A 88 -5.23 15.58 16.48
CA PHE A 88 -6.65 15.60 16.11
C PHE A 88 -7.55 15.93 17.33
N MET A 89 -7.33 15.28 18.48
CA MET A 89 -8.15 15.54 19.68
C MET A 89 -8.06 17.00 20.15
N ARG A 90 -6.89 17.64 19.99
CA ARG A 90 -6.69 19.05 20.34
C ARG A 90 -7.37 20.01 19.35
N GLU A 91 -7.34 19.69 18.07
CA GLU A 91 -7.98 20.51 17.02
C GLU A 91 -9.50 20.32 16.99
N TYR A 92 -9.98 19.13 17.38
CA TYR A 92 -11.40 18.83 17.53
C TYR A 92 -12.02 19.57 18.72
N SER A 93 -11.36 19.60 19.89
CA SER A 93 -11.88 20.32 21.07
C SER A 93 -11.96 21.84 20.87
N THR A 94 -11.19 22.38 19.92
CA THR A 94 -11.18 23.79 19.54
C THR A 94 -12.05 24.08 18.31
N ASN A 95 -12.87 23.13 17.83
CA ASN A 95 -13.81 23.27 16.71
C ASN A 95 -13.22 23.85 15.41
N HIS A 96 -11.95 23.54 15.09
CA HIS A 96 -11.29 24.09 13.89
C HIS A 96 -11.83 23.49 12.58
N TYR A 97 -12.30 22.23 12.58
CA TYR A 97 -12.86 21.56 11.39
C TYR A 97 -13.78 20.39 11.76
N SER A 98 -14.64 20.01 10.82
CA SER A 98 -15.51 18.83 10.94
C SER A 98 -14.71 17.53 10.86
N VAL A 99 -15.10 16.55 11.67
CA VAL A 99 -14.54 15.19 11.68
C VAL A 99 -14.58 14.56 10.28
N PHE A 100 -15.66 14.81 9.53
CA PHE A 100 -15.85 14.24 8.21
C PHE A 100 -14.83 14.77 7.18
N SER A 101 -14.53 16.08 7.23
CA SER A 101 -13.50 16.68 6.37
C SER A 101 -12.11 16.10 6.65
N TYR A 102 -11.80 15.86 7.93
CA TYR A 102 -10.54 15.26 8.34
C TYR A 102 -10.41 13.82 7.83
N PHE A 103 -11.43 12.99 8.07
CA PHE A 103 -11.41 11.58 7.65
C PHE A 103 -11.24 11.44 6.13
N ILE A 104 -11.98 12.22 5.34
CA ILE A 104 -11.82 12.21 3.88
C ILE A 104 -10.41 12.67 3.47
N SER A 105 -9.90 13.75 4.08
CA SER A 105 -8.56 14.24 3.74
C SER A 105 -7.47 13.19 4.02
N ARG A 106 -7.60 12.47 5.14
CA ARG A 106 -6.68 11.41 5.53
C ARG A 106 -6.76 10.22 4.58
N LEU A 107 -7.97 9.77 4.27
CA LEU A 107 -8.21 8.66 3.35
C LEU A 107 -7.63 8.96 1.97
N TRP A 108 -7.79 10.19 1.45
CA TRP A 108 -7.20 10.60 0.17
C TRP A 108 -5.67 10.52 0.16
N VAL A 109 -5.01 10.96 1.24
CA VAL A 109 -3.54 10.91 1.33
C VAL A 109 -3.06 9.46 1.46
N GLU A 110 -3.73 8.65 2.28
CA GLU A 110 -3.41 7.23 2.41
C GLU A 110 -3.61 6.49 1.08
N PHE A 111 -4.66 6.84 0.32
CA PHE A 111 -4.92 6.26 -1.00
C PHE A 111 -3.78 6.50 -1.99
N LEU A 112 -3.29 7.73 -2.06
CA LEU A 112 -2.16 8.08 -2.95
C LEU A 112 -0.86 7.39 -2.51
N LEU A 113 -0.61 7.31 -1.21
CA LEU A 113 0.60 6.71 -0.66
C LEU A 113 0.65 5.20 -0.93
N THR A 114 -0.43 4.51 -0.60
CA THR A 114 -0.57 3.06 -0.79
C THR A 114 -0.57 2.70 -2.27
N GLY A 115 -1.15 3.53 -3.15
CA GLY A 115 -1.02 3.37 -4.61
C GLY A 115 0.41 3.42 -5.10
N GLY A 116 1.20 4.40 -4.63
CA GLY A 116 2.63 4.46 -4.97
C GLY A 116 3.41 3.23 -4.46
N GLN A 117 3.10 2.77 -3.25
CA GLN A 117 3.73 1.60 -2.65
C GLN A 117 3.41 0.30 -3.41
N VAL A 118 2.13 0.07 -3.74
CA VAL A 118 1.68 -1.11 -4.47
C VAL A 118 2.14 -1.11 -5.93
N LEU A 119 2.23 0.04 -6.58
CA LEU A 119 2.80 0.13 -7.94
C LEU A 119 4.25 -0.35 -7.97
N LEU A 120 5.05 0.02 -6.98
CA LEU A 120 6.45 -0.42 -6.89
C LEU A 120 6.55 -1.92 -6.61
N SER A 121 5.81 -2.44 -5.61
CA SER A 121 5.85 -3.86 -5.27
C SER A 121 5.32 -4.75 -6.39
N SER A 122 4.23 -4.36 -7.05
CA SER A 122 3.64 -5.10 -8.16
C SER A 122 4.56 -5.13 -9.38
N THR A 123 5.23 -4.02 -9.70
CA THR A 123 6.21 -4.00 -10.81
C THR A 123 7.38 -4.94 -10.54
N LEU A 124 7.94 -4.93 -9.32
CA LEU A 124 9.05 -5.81 -8.94
C LEU A 124 8.65 -7.29 -9.00
N THR A 125 7.54 -7.65 -8.35
CA THR A 125 7.06 -9.03 -8.31
C THR A 125 6.64 -9.54 -9.70
N TYR A 126 6.04 -8.69 -10.53
CA TYR A 126 5.65 -9.05 -11.90
C TYR A 126 6.87 -9.40 -12.77
N LEU A 127 7.94 -8.59 -12.70
CA LEU A 127 9.16 -8.83 -13.46
C LEU A 127 9.88 -10.12 -13.04
N MET A 128 9.88 -10.44 -11.75
CA MET A 128 10.62 -11.60 -11.21
C MET A 128 9.86 -12.92 -11.37
N ILE A 129 8.54 -12.91 -11.16
CA ILE A 129 7.71 -14.12 -11.23
C ILE A 129 7.31 -14.45 -12.67
N GLN A 130 7.28 -13.44 -13.57
CA GLN A 130 6.87 -13.56 -14.97
C GLN A 130 5.45 -14.12 -15.14
N PHE A 131 4.47 -13.50 -14.47
CA PHE A 131 3.08 -13.91 -14.57
C PHE A 131 2.53 -13.79 -16.01
N THR A 132 1.74 -14.76 -16.42
CA THR A 132 1.07 -14.80 -17.74
C THR A 132 -0.06 -13.78 -17.87
N GLN A 133 -0.57 -13.26 -16.75
CA GLN A 133 -1.69 -12.31 -16.73
C GLN A 133 -1.27 -10.90 -17.15
N PRO A 134 -2.19 -10.08 -17.71
CA PRO A 134 -1.89 -8.70 -18.03
C PRO A 134 -1.59 -7.90 -16.75
N PHE A 135 -0.56 -7.07 -16.80
CA PHE A 135 -0.09 -6.29 -15.64
C PHE A 135 -1.22 -5.47 -14.96
N GLY A 136 -2.14 -4.92 -15.74
CA GLY A 136 -3.25 -4.11 -15.22
C GLY A 136 -4.18 -4.86 -14.27
N THR A 137 -4.53 -6.12 -14.57
CA THR A 137 -5.43 -6.90 -13.70
C THR A 137 -4.73 -7.33 -12.42
N TYR A 138 -3.44 -7.69 -12.52
CA TYR A 138 -2.60 -8.02 -11.36
C TYR A 138 -2.42 -6.83 -10.42
N PHE A 139 -2.06 -5.66 -10.97
CA PHE A 139 -1.91 -4.44 -10.19
C PHE A 139 -3.23 -4.06 -9.50
N LEU A 140 -4.33 -4.06 -10.25
CA LEU A 140 -5.65 -3.70 -9.71
C LEU A 140 -6.07 -4.66 -8.59
N ALA A 141 -5.87 -5.97 -8.77
CA ALA A 141 -6.21 -6.97 -7.75
C ALA A 141 -5.42 -6.74 -6.43
N ILE A 142 -4.10 -6.56 -6.50
CA ILE A 142 -3.28 -6.31 -5.31
C ILE A 142 -3.62 -4.96 -4.69
N TYR A 143 -3.89 -3.95 -5.51
CA TYR A 143 -4.26 -2.61 -5.05
C TYR A 143 -5.57 -2.62 -4.26
N LEU A 144 -6.61 -3.30 -4.76
CA LEU A 144 -7.87 -3.43 -4.05
C LEU A 144 -7.71 -4.15 -2.71
N VAL A 145 -6.94 -5.24 -2.69
CA VAL A 145 -6.66 -5.99 -1.46
C VAL A 145 -5.90 -5.14 -0.44
N ALA A 146 -4.89 -4.38 -0.89
CA ALA A 146 -4.14 -3.47 -0.03
C ALA A 146 -5.02 -2.34 0.53
N MET A 147 -5.92 -1.79 -0.29
CA MET A 147 -6.88 -0.76 0.14
C MET A 147 -7.86 -1.27 1.19
N CYS A 148 -8.45 -2.45 0.96
CA CYS A 148 -9.34 -3.08 1.93
C CYS A 148 -8.67 -3.31 3.29
N SER A 149 -7.35 -3.46 3.31
CA SER A 149 -6.63 -3.67 4.55
C SER A 149 -6.25 -2.39 5.29
N THR A 150 -6.24 -1.25 4.60
CA THR A 150 -5.79 0.04 5.16
C THR A 150 -6.96 0.94 5.57
N ALA A 151 -8.15 0.70 5.00
CA ALA A 151 -9.42 1.36 5.35
C ALA A 151 -10.12 0.68 6.53
#